data_AF-A0A356AY51-F1
#
_entry.id   AF-A0A356AY51-F1
#
_cell.length_a   1.000
_cell.length_b   1.000
_cell.length_c   1.000
_cell.angle_alpha   90.00
_cell.angle_beta   90.00
_cell.angle_gamma   90.00
#
_symmetry.space_group_name_H-M   'P 1'
#
loop_
_entity.id
_entity.type
_entity.pdbx_description
1 polymer ?
#
loop_
_entity_poly.entity_id
_entity_poly.type
_entity_poly.pdbx_seq_one_letter_code
_entity_poly.pdbx_strand_id
1 'polypeptide(L)'
;MAIPLILALLMAGGGAVAGAMARQPEINRLKDQVKKLQEEVLRLQSVIKEQDRQIRELRIRYNALKAYSFSERAKQRANLKGAIMFQYCFKEYMDLLIVQTNKNDFVLKDEEKTFFNIFEGLVNNQEKSVEEMMFLREYIRYKYAHQIDNLIEYDMNNIIERVECVNVS
;
A
#
# COMPACT_ATOMS: atom_id res chain seq x y z
N MET A 1 39.25 -46.86 56.55
CA MET A 1 39.08 -47.10 55.11
C MET A 1 38.24 -45.98 54.51
N ALA A 2 38.87 -44.94 53.94
CA ALA A 2 38.20 -43.72 53.47
C ALA A 2 38.39 -43.48 51.95
N ILE A 3 38.67 -44.54 51.19
CA ILE A 3 39.02 -44.48 49.77
C ILE A 3 37.81 -44.65 48.82
N PRO A 4 36.69 -45.36 49.15
CA PRO A 4 35.63 -45.56 48.17
C PRO A 4 34.69 -44.35 47.99
N LEU A 5 34.63 -43.42 48.95
CA LEU A 5 33.70 -42.28 48.90
C LEU A 5 34.18 -41.14 47.99
N ILE A 6 35.51 -40.93 47.90
CA ILE A 6 36.12 -39.87 47.09
C ILE A 6 36.11 -40.25 45.60
N LEU A 7 36.33 -41.53 45.27
CA LEU A 7 36.23 -42.01 43.88
C LEU A 7 34.79 -41.90 43.34
N ALA A 8 33.79 -42.19 44.17
CA ALA A 8 32.38 -42.08 43.78
C ALA A 8 31.97 -40.61 43.51
N LEU A 9 32.49 -39.66 44.30
CA LEU A 9 32.23 -38.23 44.11
C LEU A 9 32.95 -37.66 42.87
N LEU A 10 34.16 -38.13 42.56
CA LEU A 10 34.93 -37.71 41.39
C LEU A 10 34.33 -38.25 40.08
N MET A 11 33.77 -39.47 40.10
CA MET A 11 33.07 -40.06 38.95
C MET A 11 31.70 -39.44 38.71
N ALA A 12 30.96 -39.08 39.78
CA ALA A 12 29.68 -38.38 39.67
C ALA A 12 29.84 -36.93 39.16
N GLY A 13 30.91 -36.23 39.56
CA GLY A 13 31.24 -34.91 39.03
C GLY A 13 31.77 -34.94 37.59
N GLY A 14 32.61 -35.93 37.25
CA GLY A 14 33.19 -36.07 35.91
C GLY A 14 32.17 -36.46 34.84
N GLY A 15 31.23 -37.37 35.13
CA GLY A 15 30.23 -37.84 34.17
C GLY A 15 29.17 -36.79 33.81
N ALA A 16 28.75 -35.96 34.77
CA ALA A 16 27.79 -34.88 34.53
C ALA A 16 28.39 -33.72 33.73
N VAL A 17 29.64 -33.36 33.99
CA VAL A 17 30.34 -32.28 33.28
C VAL A 17 30.79 -32.75 31.89
N ALA A 18 31.28 -33.99 31.74
CA ALA A 18 31.62 -34.56 30.43
C ALA A 18 30.39 -34.77 29.54
N GLY A 19 29.26 -35.21 30.12
CA GLY A 19 27.99 -35.33 29.41
C GLY A 19 27.40 -33.99 28.96
N ALA A 20 27.58 -32.93 29.76
CA ALA A 20 27.20 -31.56 29.39
C ALA A 20 28.13 -30.97 28.31
N MET A 21 29.45 -31.18 28.41
CA MET A 21 30.42 -30.74 27.40
C MET A 21 30.27 -31.49 26.07
N ALA A 22 29.92 -32.78 26.08
CA ALA A 22 29.71 -33.57 24.86
C ALA A 22 28.48 -33.10 24.04
N ARG A 23 27.45 -32.56 24.70
CA ARG A 23 26.26 -31.98 24.06
C ARG A 23 26.42 -30.50 23.69
N GLN A 24 27.43 -29.83 24.23
CA GLN A 24 27.76 -28.43 23.96
C GLN A 24 28.06 -28.10 22.49
N PRO A 25 28.79 -28.93 21.71
CA PRO A 25 28.96 -28.67 20.27
C PRO A 25 27.64 -28.79 19.49
N GLU A 26 26.73 -29.69 19.88
CA GLU A 26 25.40 -29.79 19.26
C GLU A 26 24.52 -28.58 19.61
N ILE A 27 24.55 -28.13 20.87
CA ILE A 27 23.84 -26.92 21.31
C ILE A 27 24.37 -25.69 20.57
N ASN A 28 25.69 -25.56 20.38
CA ASN A 28 26.27 -24.45 19.63
C ASN A 28 25.84 -24.49 18.15
N ARG A 29 25.84 -25.67 17.52
CA ARG A 29 25.33 -25.85 16.15
C ARG A 29 23.86 -25.47 16.01
N LEU A 30 23.02 -25.87 16.96
CA LEU A 30 21.59 -25.52 16.96
C LEU A 30 21.38 -24.02 17.19
N LYS A 31 22.15 -23.39 18.07
CA LYS A 31 22.12 -21.93 18.25
C LYS A 31 22.51 -21.19 16.97
N ASP A 32 23.53 -21.66 16.27
CA ASP A 32 23.95 -21.09 14.99
C ASP A 32 22.86 -21.26 13.91
N GLN A 33 22.18 -22.40 13.88
CA GLN A 33 21.04 -22.62 12.97
C GLN A 33 19.86 -21.72 13.30
N VAL A 34 19.51 -21.57 14.58
CA VAL A 34 18.45 -20.64 15.02
C VAL A 34 18.81 -19.21 14.65
N LYS A 35 20.06 -18.80 14.84
CA LYS A 35 20.53 -17.46 14.46
C LYS A 35 20.41 -17.22 12.95
N LYS A 36 20.86 -18.17 12.12
CA LYS A 36 20.70 -18.10 10.66
C LYS A 36 19.23 -18.04 10.25
N LEU A 37 18.38 -18.82 10.91
CA LEU A 37 16.95 -18.82 10.63
C LEU A 37 16.31 -17.48 11.02
N GLN A 38 16.71 -16.88 12.15
CA GLN A 38 16.26 -15.54 12.54
C GLN A 38 16.70 -14.45 11.57
N GLU A 39 17.94 -14.51 11.09
CA GLU A 39 18.46 -13.61 10.05
C GLU A 39 17.66 -13.75 8.73
N GLU A 40 17.35 -14.99 8.32
CA GLU A 40 16.53 -15.24 7.13
C GLU A 40 15.09 -14.76 7.31
N VAL A 41 14.50 -14.94 8.49
CA VAL A 41 13.15 -14.42 8.80
C VAL A 41 13.12 -12.89 8.71
N LEU A 42 14.12 -12.19 9.27
CA LEU A 42 14.21 -10.73 9.17
C LEU A 42 14.38 -10.27 7.72
N ARG A 43 15.19 -10.99 6.93
CA ARG A 43 15.37 -10.73 5.50
C ARG A 43 14.06 -10.91 4.74
N LEU A 44 13.35 -12.02 4.95
CA LEU A 44 12.06 -12.28 4.31
C LEU A 44 11.02 -11.22 4.69
N GLN A 45 10.97 -10.79 5.95
CA GLN A 45 10.10 -9.70 6.37
C GLN A 45 10.42 -8.39 5.66
N SER A 46 11.69 -8.08 5.44
CA SER A 46 12.10 -6.90 4.66
C SER A 46 11.67 -7.02 3.19
N VAL A 47 11.80 -8.20 2.58
CA VAL A 47 11.37 -8.44 1.20
C VAL A 47 9.85 -8.30 1.07
N ILE A 48 9.08 -8.85 2.01
CA ILE A 48 7.62 -8.72 2.02
C ILE A 48 7.21 -7.25 2.09
N LYS A 49 7.81 -6.47 3.00
CA LYS A 49 7.53 -5.02 3.11
C LYS A 49 7.80 -4.27 1.81
N GLU A 50 8.91 -4.60 1.14
CA GLU A 50 9.29 -3.98 -0.14
C GLU A 50 8.34 -4.39 -1.27
N GLN A 51 7.95 -5.67 -1.34
CA GLN A 51 6.96 -6.13 -2.32
C GLN A 51 5.60 -5.47 -2.08
N ASP A 52 5.14 -5.37 -0.83
CA ASP A 52 3.90 -4.69 -0.50
C ASP A 52 3.93 -3.22 -0.93
N ARG A 53 5.08 -2.53 -0.76
CA ARG A 53 5.30 -1.16 -1.24
C ARG A 53 5.16 -1.06 -2.76
N GLN A 54 5.84 -1.93 -3.49
CA GLN A 54 5.79 -1.98 -4.95
C GLN A 54 4.38 -2.31 -5.48
N ILE A 55 3.66 -3.22 -4.82
CA ILE A 55 2.27 -3.56 -5.16
C ILE A 55 1.36 -2.34 -4.99
N ARG A 56 1.53 -1.56 -3.92
CA ARG A 56 0.77 -0.31 -3.71
C ARG A 56 1.04 0.71 -4.81
N GLU A 57 2.30 0.94 -5.15
CA GLU A 57 2.69 1.85 -6.24
C GLU A 57 2.10 1.43 -7.59
N LEU A 58 2.22 0.14 -7.91
CA LEU A 58 1.69 -0.39 -9.17
C LEU A 58 0.17 -0.25 -9.24
N ARG A 59 -0.54 -0.45 -8.13
CA ARG A 59 -1.99 -0.26 -8.05
C ARG A 59 -2.38 1.19 -8.32
N ILE A 60 -1.67 2.17 -7.77
CA ILE A 60 -1.92 3.60 -8.04
C ILE A 60 -1.74 3.88 -9.53
N ARG A 61 -0.63 3.44 -10.12
CA ARG A 61 -0.33 3.62 -11.55
C ARG A 61 -1.40 3.01 -12.45
N TYR A 62 -1.83 1.79 -12.14
CA TYR A 62 -2.90 1.11 -12.85
C TYR A 62 -4.23 1.88 -12.78
N ASN A 63 -4.65 2.28 -11.59
CA ASN A 63 -5.89 3.03 -11.40
C ASN A 63 -5.85 4.40 -12.08
N ALA A 64 -4.70 5.07 -12.07
CA ALA A 64 -4.50 6.34 -12.77
C ALA A 64 -4.68 6.18 -14.27
N LEU A 65 -4.02 5.20 -14.87
CA LEU A 65 -4.11 4.96 -16.31
C LEU A 65 -5.54 4.59 -16.71
N LYS A 66 -6.21 3.77 -15.89
CA LYS A 66 -7.60 3.40 -16.10
C LYS A 66 -8.53 4.61 -16.05
N ALA A 67 -8.41 5.45 -15.02
CA ALA A 67 -9.22 6.65 -14.86
C ALA A 67 -8.93 7.70 -15.95
N TYR A 68 -7.66 7.82 -16.39
CA TYR A 68 -7.27 8.66 -17.52
C TYR A 68 -7.98 8.21 -18.81
N SER A 69 -7.90 6.91 -19.14
CA SER A 69 -8.55 6.34 -20.33
C SER A 69 -10.08 6.49 -20.30
N PHE A 70 -10.69 6.44 -19.11
CA PHE A 70 -12.10 6.74 -18.93
C PHE A 70 -12.40 8.21 -19.19
N SER A 71 -11.63 9.12 -18.55
CA SER A 71 -11.81 10.57 -18.70
C SER A 71 -11.69 11.00 -20.16
N GLU A 72 -10.68 10.53 -20.88
CA GLU A 72 -10.51 10.83 -22.32
C GLU A 72 -11.72 10.37 -23.16
N ARG A 73 -12.23 9.15 -22.92
CA ARG A 73 -13.44 8.66 -23.61
C ARG A 73 -14.68 9.47 -23.24
N ALA A 74 -14.80 9.90 -21.99
CA ALA A 74 -15.91 10.72 -21.51
C ALA A 74 -15.89 12.13 -22.13
N LYS A 75 -14.71 12.75 -22.21
CA LYS A 75 -14.51 14.05 -22.88
C LYS A 75 -14.98 14.04 -24.33
N GLN A 76 -14.60 13.01 -25.09
CA GLN A 76 -14.98 12.89 -26.51
C GLN A 76 -16.49 12.85 -26.73
N ARG A 77 -17.26 12.43 -25.73
CA ARG A 77 -18.73 12.34 -25.79
C ARG A 77 -19.44 13.54 -25.17
N ALA A 78 -18.73 14.38 -24.44
CA ALA A 78 -19.30 15.49 -23.68
C ALA A 78 -19.22 16.82 -24.44
N ASN A 79 -20.06 17.78 -24.07
CA ASN A 79 -19.85 19.18 -24.44
C ASN A 79 -18.61 19.74 -23.71
N LEU A 80 -18.12 20.91 -24.12
CA LEU A 80 -16.88 21.50 -23.58
C LEU A 80 -16.89 21.62 -22.05
N LYS A 81 -18.00 22.08 -21.45
CA LYS A 81 -18.14 22.17 -19.98
C LYS A 81 -18.09 20.79 -19.31
N GLY A 82 -18.73 19.79 -19.91
CA GLY A 82 -18.71 18.42 -19.41
C GLY A 82 -17.31 17.79 -19.53
N ALA A 83 -16.61 18.05 -20.62
CA ALA A 83 -15.22 17.60 -20.80
C ALA A 83 -14.30 18.17 -19.72
N ILE A 84 -14.40 19.47 -19.44
CA ILE A 84 -13.62 20.13 -18.37
C ILE A 84 -14.01 19.60 -17.00
N MET A 85 -15.30 19.36 -16.74
CA MET A 85 -15.75 18.74 -15.51
C MET A 85 -15.11 17.35 -15.30
N PHE A 86 -15.02 16.52 -16.34
CA PHE A 86 -14.34 15.21 -16.25
C PHE A 86 -12.83 15.32 -15.98
N GLN A 87 -12.17 16.38 -16.46
CA GLN A 87 -10.77 16.66 -16.12
C GLN A 87 -10.61 16.88 -14.61
N TYR A 88 -11.49 17.70 -14.01
CA TYR A 88 -11.46 17.96 -12.56
C TYR A 88 -11.92 16.76 -11.74
N CYS A 89 -12.86 15.94 -12.24
CA CYS A 89 -13.19 14.66 -11.61
C CYS A 89 -11.96 13.75 -11.55
N PHE A 90 -11.22 13.64 -12.66
CA PHE A 90 -10.01 12.85 -12.73
C PHE A 90 -8.93 13.38 -11.78
N LYS A 91 -8.70 14.70 -11.76
CA LYS A 91 -7.78 15.34 -10.81
C LYS A 91 -8.12 15.01 -9.36
N GLU A 92 -9.38 15.20 -8.98
CA GLU A 92 -9.83 14.98 -7.61
C GLU A 92 -9.70 13.52 -7.20
N TYR A 93 -10.11 12.59 -8.07
CA TYR A 93 -9.97 11.15 -7.84
C TYR A 93 -8.51 10.77 -7.59
N MET A 94 -7.59 11.33 -8.37
CA MET A 94 -6.16 11.03 -8.27
C MET A 94 -5.53 11.61 -7.01
N ASP A 95 -5.91 12.83 -6.60
CA ASP A 95 -5.47 13.41 -5.34
C ASP A 95 -5.95 12.55 -4.15
N LEU A 96 -7.21 12.09 -4.16
CA LEU A 96 -7.75 11.22 -3.11
C LEU A 96 -7.08 9.84 -3.07
N LEU A 97 -6.84 9.23 -4.24
CA LEU A 97 -6.17 7.92 -4.36
C LEU A 97 -4.75 7.94 -3.78
N ILE A 98 -3.99 8.99 -4.08
CA ILE A 98 -2.62 9.18 -3.57
C ILE A 98 -2.66 9.38 -2.04
N VAL A 99 -3.58 10.21 -1.55
CA VAL A 99 -3.70 10.48 -0.11
C VAL A 99 -4.06 9.21 0.67
N GLN A 100 -5.02 8.43 0.19
CA GLN A 100 -5.43 7.17 0.82
C GLN A 100 -4.29 6.15 0.88
N THR A 101 -3.39 6.15 -0.12
CA THR A 101 -2.30 5.16 -0.19
C THR A 101 -1.05 5.59 0.58
N ASN A 102 -0.78 6.89 0.69
CA ASN A 102 0.42 7.42 1.36
C ASN A 102 0.20 7.71 2.85
N LYS A 103 -1.04 7.90 3.30
CA LYS A 103 -1.35 8.21 4.70
C LYS A 103 -2.26 7.14 5.27
N ASN A 104 -1.67 6.15 5.94
CA ASN A 104 -2.42 5.04 6.56
C ASN A 104 -3.51 5.51 7.56
N ASP A 105 -3.38 6.70 8.14
CA ASP A 105 -4.33 7.26 9.11
C ASP A 105 -5.25 8.36 8.52
N PHE A 106 -5.18 8.66 7.22
CA PHE A 106 -6.05 9.68 6.64
C PHE A 106 -7.42 9.11 6.30
N VAL A 107 -8.42 9.50 7.09
CA VAL A 107 -9.82 9.16 6.85
C VAL A 107 -10.42 10.23 5.94
N LEU A 108 -10.86 9.81 4.75
CA LEU A 108 -11.64 10.66 3.85
C LEU A 108 -12.93 11.13 4.54
N LYS A 109 -13.34 12.37 4.28
CA LYS A 109 -14.68 12.82 4.67
C LYS A 109 -15.76 12.01 3.96
N ASP A 110 -16.97 11.96 4.52
CA ASP A 110 -18.07 11.17 3.95
C ASP A 110 -18.40 11.56 2.50
N GLU A 111 -18.32 12.86 2.18
CA GLU A 111 -18.54 13.40 0.83
C GLU A 111 -17.43 12.99 -0.14
N GLU A 112 -16.16 13.04 0.29
CA GLU A 112 -14.99 12.61 -0.48
C GLU A 112 -15.05 11.12 -0.78
N LYS A 113 -15.44 10.31 0.22
CA LYS A 113 -15.63 8.87 0.09
C LYS A 113 -16.76 8.53 -0.88
N THR A 114 -17.88 9.25 -0.79
CA THR A 114 -19.01 9.08 -1.70
C THR A 114 -18.60 9.41 -3.13
N PHE A 115 -17.95 10.56 -3.34
CA PHE A 115 -17.42 10.94 -4.65
C PHE A 115 -16.45 9.88 -5.19
N PHE A 116 -15.48 9.45 -4.37
CA PHE A 116 -14.47 8.47 -4.74
C PHE A 116 -15.11 7.17 -5.23
N ASN A 117 -16.07 6.62 -4.48
CA ASN A 117 -16.75 5.37 -4.82
C ASN A 117 -17.60 5.48 -6.09
N ILE A 118 -18.31 6.60 -6.29
CA ILE A 118 -19.12 6.82 -7.50
C ILE A 118 -18.19 6.89 -8.72
N PHE A 119 -17.13 7.71 -8.65
CA PHE A 119 -16.22 7.88 -9.77
C PHE A 119 -15.39 6.62 -10.05
N GLU A 120 -14.94 5.91 -9.02
CA GLU A 120 -14.29 4.60 -9.19
C GLU A 120 -15.21 3.60 -9.88
N GLY A 121 -16.50 3.58 -9.51
CA GLY A 121 -17.49 2.77 -10.20
C GLY A 121 -17.62 3.11 -11.69
N LEU A 122 -17.65 4.41 -12.04
CA LEU A 122 -17.67 4.86 -13.44
C LEU A 122 -16.42 4.41 -14.21
N VAL A 123 -15.24 4.57 -13.62
CA VAL A 123 -13.96 4.10 -14.19
C VAL A 123 -13.97 2.58 -14.40
N ASN A 124 -14.69 1.85 -13.55
CA ASN A 124 -14.90 0.41 -13.63
C ASN A 124 -16.07 0.00 -14.56
N ASN A 125 -16.63 0.94 -15.34
CA ASN A 125 -17.78 0.75 -16.22
C ASN A 125 -19.04 0.25 -15.50
N GLN A 126 -19.21 0.58 -14.21
CA GLN A 126 -20.47 0.35 -13.50
C GLN A 126 -21.48 1.43 -13.89
N GLU A 127 -22.72 1.01 -14.14
CA GLU A 127 -23.82 1.96 -14.31
C GLU A 127 -24.09 2.69 -12.99
N LYS A 128 -24.41 3.98 -13.09
CA LYS A 128 -24.68 4.86 -11.95
C LYS A 128 -26.05 5.48 -12.10
N SER A 129 -26.73 5.63 -10.97
CA SER A 129 -28.04 6.26 -10.92
C SER A 129 -27.95 7.75 -11.28
N VAL A 130 -29.09 8.35 -11.61
CA VAL A 130 -29.15 9.78 -11.91
C VAL A 130 -28.74 10.60 -10.68
N GLU A 131 -29.14 10.16 -9.48
CA GLU A 131 -28.78 10.78 -8.21
C GLU A 131 -27.27 10.73 -7.96
N GLU A 132 -26.61 9.60 -8.23
CA GLU A 132 -25.15 9.48 -8.12
C GLU A 132 -24.42 10.42 -9.08
N MET A 133 -24.92 10.55 -10.30
CA MET A 133 -24.36 11.47 -11.31
C MET A 133 -24.60 12.94 -10.95
N MET A 134 -25.74 13.26 -10.35
CA MET A 134 -26.04 14.59 -9.83
C MET A 134 -25.11 14.95 -8.67
N PHE A 135 -24.94 14.04 -7.71
CA PHE A 135 -24.00 14.23 -6.60
C PHE A 135 -22.58 14.52 -7.12
N LEU A 136 -22.11 13.73 -8.09
CA LEU A 136 -20.77 13.90 -8.66
C LEU A 136 -20.59 15.28 -9.29
N ARG A 137 -21.59 15.75 -10.04
CA ARG A 137 -21.60 17.08 -10.64
C ARG A 137 -21.59 18.19 -9.59
N GLU A 138 -22.43 18.09 -8.57
CA GLU A 138 -22.54 19.09 -7.50
C GLU A 138 -21.23 19.18 -6.70
N TYR A 139 -20.68 18.04 -6.32
CA TYR A 139 -19.43 17.94 -5.59
C TYR A 139 -18.26 18.60 -6.33
N ILE A 140 -18.10 18.28 -7.62
CA ILE A 140 -17.01 18.83 -8.42
C ILE A 140 -17.22 20.31 -8.74
N ARG A 141 -18.46 20.76 -8.96
CA ARG A 141 -18.73 22.19 -9.12
C ARG A 141 -18.52 22.95 -7.81
N TYR A 142 -18.82 22.37 -6.65
CA TYR A 142 -18.53 23.01 -5.37
C TYR A 142 -17.03 23.33 -5.20
N LYS A 143 -16.14 22.40 -5.59
CA LYS A 143 -14.68 22.60 -5.50
C LYS A 143 -14.09 23.42 -6.66
N TYR A 144 -14.61 23.27 -7.87
CA TYR A 144 -13.97 23.74 -9.10
C TYR A 144 -14.87 24.61 -9.99
N ALA A 145 -15.90 25.26 -9.42
CA ALA A 145 -16.84 26.10 -10.17
C ALA A 145 -16.13 27.13 -11.04
N HIS A 146 -15.16 27.87 -10.47
CA HIS A 146 -14.43 28.90 -11.20
C HIS A 146 -13.75 28.34 -12.45
N GLN A 147 -13.09 27.20 -12.34
CA GLN A 147 -12.38 26.58 -13.45
C GLN A 147 -13.35 26.06 -14.52
N ILE A 148 -14.44 25.43 -14.09
CA ILE A 148 -15.44 24.86 -14.99
C ILE A 148 -16.23 25.95 -15.72
N ASP A 149 -16.64 26.99 -15.01
CA ASP A 149 -17.48 28.05 -15.56
C ASP A 149 -16.68 28.98 -16.51
N ASN A 150 -15.37 29.17 -16.25
CA ASN A 150 -14.46 29.90 -17.12
C ASN A 150 -13.74 29.03 -18.17
N LEU A 151 -14.10 27.75 -18.29
CA LEU A 151 -13.54 26.82 -19.27
C LEU A 151 -12.01 26.66 -19.18
N ILE A 152 -11.47 26.69 -17.97
CA ILE A 152 -10.04 26.51 -17.70
C ILE A 152 -9.74 25.02 -17.68
N GLU A 153 -9.08 24.54 -18.73
CA GLU A 153 -8.63 23.15 -18.83
C GLU A 153 -7.58 22.80 -17.77
N TYR A 154 -7.65 21.58 -17.26
CA TYR A 154 -6.63 21.00 -16.41
C TYR A 154 -5.72 20.10 -17.24
N ASP A 155 -4.41 20.33 -17.15
CA ASP A 155 -3.41 19.52 -17.82
C ASP A 155 -3.34 18.11 -17.20
N MET A 156 -3.94 17.14 -17.88
CA MET A 156 -3.99 15.76 -17.40
C MET A 156 -2.64 15.03 -17.52
N ASN A 157 -1.69 15.54 -18.32
CA ASN A 157 -0.36 14.95 -18.41
C ASN A 157 0.41 15.12 -17.09
N ASN A 158 0.20 16.26 -16.41
CA ASN A 158 0.76 16.54 -15.09
C ASN A 158 0.40 15.46 -14.05
N ILE A 159 -0.81 14.89 -14.13
CA ILE A 159 -1.22 13.81 -13.21
C ILE A 159 -0.48 12.51 -13.51
N ILE A 160 -0.24 12.18 -14.78
CA ILE A 160 0.51 10.97 -15.16
C ILE A 160 1.93 11.08 -14.63
N GLU A 161 2.59 12.23 -14.82
CA GLU A 161 3.92 12.49 -14.27
C GLU A 161 3.94 12.39 -12.74
N ARG A 162 2.94 12.98 -12.06
CA ARG A 162 2.80 12.85 -10.59
C ARG A 162 2.67 11.40 -10.15
N VAL A 163 1.98 10.57 -10.92
CA VAL A 163 1.75 9.14 -10.64
C VAL A 163 3.01 8.29 -10.89
N GLU A 164 3.79 8.63 -11.91
CA GLU A 164 5.09 8.00 -12.17
C GLU A 164 6.08 8.28 -11.03
N CYS A 165 6.03 9.49 -10.48
CA CYS A 165 6.83 9.90 -9.32
C CYS A 165 6.29 9.43 -7.96
N VAL A 166 5.15 8.71 -7.90
CA VAL A 166 4.65 8.21 -6.62
C VAL A 166 5.62 7.20 -6.03
N ASN A 167 6.20 7.56 -4.89
CA ASN A 167 6.96 6.69 -4.02
C ASN A 167 6.12 6.50 -2.75
N VAL A 168 5.57 5.31 -2.56
CA VAL A 168 4.83 4.97 -1.34
C VAL A 168 5.89 4.64 -0.29
N SER A 169 5.90 5.37 0.83
CA SER A 169 6.83 5.14 1.95
C SER A 169 6.32 4.08 2.92
#